data_AF-A0A7J6CRA9-F1
#
_entry.id   AF-A0A7J6CRA9-F1
#
_cell.length_a   1.000
_cell.length_b   1.000
_cell.length_c   1.000
_cell.angle_alpha   90.00
_cell.angle_beta   90.00
_cell.angle_gamma   90.00
#
_symmetry.space_group_name_H-M   'P 1'
#
loop_
_entity.id
_entity.type
_entity.pdbx_description
1 polymer ?
#
loop_
_entity_poly.entity_id
_entity_poly.type
_entity_poly.pdbx_seq_one_letter_code
_entity_poly.pdbx_strand_id
1 'polypeptide(L)'
;MASVFKVSKLSRIEGRNLKDSARRMLNRVLINSLMSIFNMKGGGPLQKEAFEKTALFSVIRDAVMTNFPAATELDLRNAEMVLSVY
;
A
#
# COMPACT_ATOMS: atom_id res chain seq x y z
N MET A 1 7.11 -8.08 17.57
CA MET A 1 7.42 -6.68 17.94
C MET A 1 7.78 -5.79 16.75
N ALA A 2 8.69 -6.18 15.84
CA ALA A 2 9.12 -5.30 14.73
C ALA A 2 8.01 -4.89 13.73
N SER A 3 6.96 -5.71 13.51
CA SER A 3 5.84 -5.32 12.64
C SER A 3 4.97 -4.22 13.25
N VAL A 4 4.69 -4.30 14.56
CA VAL A 4 3.86 -3.32 15.31
C VAL A 4 4.45 -1.91 15.28
N PHE A 5 5.79 -1.79 15.39
CA PHE A 5 6.48 -0.51 15.25
C PHE A 5 6.43 0.07 13.83
N LYS A 6 6.28 -0.76 12.79
CA LYS A 6 6.15 -0.31 11.39
C LYS A 6 4.72 0.14 11.09
N VAL A 7 3.72 -0.60 11.58
CA VAL A 7 2.29 -0.26 11.49
C VAL A 7 2.01 1.08 12.17
N SER A 8 2.49 1.28 13.40
CA SER A 8 2.26 2.51 14.18
C SER A 8 2.90 3.77 13.59
N LYS A 9 3.95 3.65 12.78
CA LYS A 9 4.53 4.78 12.05
C LYS A 9 3.72 5.14 10.81
N LEU A 10 3.23 4.13 10.09
CA LEU A 10 2.41 4.34 8.89
C LEU A 10 1.01 4.81 9.24
N SER A 11 0.41 4.34 10.35
CA SER A 11 -0.93 4.76 10.78
C SER A 11 -1.03 6.25 11.11
N ARG A 12 0.11 6.92 11.39
CA ARG A 12 0.17 8.38 11.55
C ARG A 12 -0.01 9.15 10.23
N ILE A 13 0.08 8.47 9.08
CA ILE A 13 -0.12 9.06 7.76
C ILE A 13 -1.61 9.06 7.47
N GLU A 14 -2.26 10.16 7.85
CA GLU A 14 -3.69 10.34 7.67
C GLU A 14 -4.03 10.92 6.27
N GLY A 15 -5.25 10.61 5.83
CA GLY A 15 -5.88 11.17 4.64
C GLY A 15 -7.32 11.54 4.92
N ARG A 16 -7.92 12.33 4.03
CA ARG A 16 -9.31 12.82 4.19
C ARG A 16 -10.36 11.70 4.17
N ASN A 17 -9.99 10.55 3.63
CA ASN A 17 -10.79 9.33 3.59
C ASN A 17 -9.84 8.12 3.43
N LEU A 18 -10.39 6.90 3.51
CA LEU A 18 -9.67 5.64 3.38
C LEU A 18 -8.76 5.64 2.14
N LYS A 19 -9.32 6.00 0.97
CA LYS A 19 -8.60 6.00 -0.31
C LYS A 19 -7.39 6.95 -0.30
N ASP A 20 -7.57 8.16 0.22
CA ASP A 20 -6.50 9.16 0.36
C ASP A 20 -5.43 8.70 1.37
N SER A 21 -5.85 8.10 2.49
CA SER A 21 -4.93 7.59 3.51
C SER A 21 -4.09 6.44 2.98
N ALA A 22 -4.72 5.44 2.34
CA ALA A 22 -4.04 4.32 1.71
C ALA A 22 -3.07 4.80 0.61
N ARG A 23 -3.48 5.74 -0.24
CA ARG A 23 -2.64 6.32 -1.29
C ARG A 23 -1.41 7.03 -0.71
N ARG A 24 -1.56 7.81 0.36
CA ARG A 24 -0.43 8.50 1.01
C ARG A 24 0.55 7.52 1.65
N MET A 25 0.05 6.48 2.31
CA MET A 25 0.88 5.42 2.87
C MET A 25 1.63 4.66 1.76
N LEU A 26 0.94 4.28 0.68
CA LEU A 26 1.54 3.63 -0.49
C LEU A 26 2.63 4.51 -1.12
N ASN A 27 2.36 5.78 -1.42
CA ASN A 27 3.35 6.70 -2.00
C ASN A 27 4.56 6.94 -1.10
N ARG A 28 4.41 6.87 0.23
CA ARG A 28 5.53 7.05 1.15
C ARG A 28 6.49 5.85 1.14
N VAL A 29 5.96 4.68 0.81
CA VAL A 29 6.64 3.39 0.85
C VAL A 29 7.15 2.98 -0.53
N LEU A 30 6.33 3.14 -1.56
CA LEU A 30 6.63 2.86 -2.96
C LEU A 30 7.26 4.10 -3.59
N ILE A 31 8.59 4.20 -3.46
CA ILE A 31 9.41 5.15 -4.22
C ILE A 31 9.61 4.65 -5.66
N ASN A 32 10.00 5.54 -6.58
CA ASN A 32 10.14 5.22 -8.02
C ASN A 32 10.95 3.95 -8.31
N SER A 33 12.00 3.67 -7.53
CA SER A 33 12.80 2.45 -7.68
C SER A 33 12.00 1.19 -7.33
N LEU A 34 11.17 1.21 -6.29
CA LEU A 34 10.28 0.09 -5.95
C LEU A 34 9.16 -0.08 -6.97
N MET A 35 8.64 1.01 -7.53
CA MET A 35 7.63 0.96 -8.62
C MET A 35 8.17 0.42 -9.94
N SER A 36 9.50 0.45 -10.15
CA SER A 36 10.13 -0.21 -11.31
C SER A 36 10.16 -1.73 -11.18
N ILE A 37 10.11 -2.25 -9.95
CA ILE A 37 10.22 -3.68 -9.62
C ILE A 37 8.82 -4.28 -9.38
N PHE A 38 7.95 -3.55 -8.69
CA PHE A 38 6.66 -4.05 -8.23
C PHE A 38 5.48 -3.32 -8.90
N ASN A 39 4.39 -4.04 -9.10
CA ASN A 39 3.04 -3.49 -9.19
C ASN A 39 2.13 -4.31 -8.26
N MET A 40 0.86 -3.96 -8.05
CA MET A 40 0.05 -4.71 -7.07
C MET A 40 -0.11 -6.21 -7.36
N LYS A 41 -0.39 -6.60 -8.61
CA LYS A 41 -0.75 -8.00 -8.96
C LYS A 41 0.40 -8.84 -9.51
N GLY A 42 1.51 -8.22 -9.89
CA GLY A 42 2.57 -8.78 -10.71
C GLY A 42 2.22 -8.88 -12.21
N GLY A 43 3.22 -9.17 -13.03
CA GLY A 43 3.10 -9.40 -14.47
C GLY A 43 3.13 -8.12 -15.32
N GLY A 44 2.45 -8.17 -16.48
CA GLY A 44 2.45 -7.10 -17.49
C GLY A 44 3.68 -7.11 -18.42
N PRO A 45 3.80 -6.14 -19.33
CA PRO A 45 4.87 -6.10 -20.34
C PRO A 45 6.28 -6.06 -19.74
N LEU A 46 6.41 -5.47 -18.55
CA LEU A 46 7.67 -5.35 -17.81
C LEU A 46 7.88 -6.50 -16.81
N GLN A 47 6.96 -7.47 -16.74
CA GLN A 47 7.03 -8.63 -15.84
C GLN A 47 7.34 -8.25 -14.37
N LYS A 48 6.65 -7.22 -13.85
CA LYS A 48 6.87 -6.73 -12.49
C LYS A 48 6.45 -7.77 -11.45
N GLU A 49 7.03 -7.71 -10.26
CA GLU A 49 6.67 -8.56 -9.13
C GLU A 49 5.38 -8.08 -8.44
N ALA A 50 4.68 -9.00 -7.76
CA ALA A 50 3.43 -8.70 -7.07
C ALA A 50 3.68 -8.09 -5.68
N PHE A 51 3.37 -6.80 -5.51
CA PHE A 51 3.48 -6.09 -4.25
C PHE A 51 2.52 -6.64 -3.20
N GLU A 52 1.32 -7.08 -3.59
CA GLU A 52 0.30 -7.60 -2.67
C GLU A 52 0.76 -8.83 -1.87
N LYS A 53 1.77 -9.54 -2.38
CA LYS A 53 2.36 -10.72 -1.72
C LYS A 53 3.49 -10.37 -0.74
N THR A 54 3.88 -9.10 -0.66
CA THR A 54 5.00 -8.68 0.18
C THR A 54 4.57 -8.47 1.62
N ALA A 55 5.50 -8.68 2.57
CA ALA A 55 5.27 -8.35 3.97
C ALA A 55 4.97 -6.85 4.19
N LEU A 56 5.43 -5.99 3.27
CA LEU A 56 5.22 -4.55 3.32
C LEU A 56 3.78 -4.16 3.00
N PHE A 57 3.14 -4.86 2.06
CA PHE A 57 1.72 -4.69 1.79
C PHE A 57 0.87 -5.06 3.00
N SER A 58 1.16 -6.17 3.69
CA SER A 58 0.48 -6.55 4.94
C SER A 58 0.60 -5.46 6.00
N VAL A 59 1.77 -4.85 6.14
CA VAL A 59 1.99 -3.76 7.10
C VAL A 59 1.17 -2.50 6.75
N ILE A 60 1.04 -2.16 5.46
CA ILE A 60 0.19 -1.04 5.02
C ILE A 60 -1.28 -1.35 5.25
N ARG A 61 -1.73 -2.56 4.91
CA ARG A 61 -3.11 -3.02 5.15
C ARG A 61 -3.47 -2.88 6.63
N ASP A 62 -2.63 -3.41 7.51
CA ASP A 62 -2.88 -3.38 8.95
C ASP A 62 -2.87 -1.92 9.49
N ALA A 63 -2.05 -1.04 8.93
CA ALA A 63 -2.03 0.39 9.28
C ALA A 63 -3.30 1.12 8.82
N VAL A 64 -3.77 0.85 7.60
CA VAL A 64 -5.03 1.41 7.10
C VAL A 64 -6.21 0.91 7.93
N MET A 65 -6.26 -0.39 8.24
CA MET A 65 -7.33 -0.98 9.04
C MET A 65 -7.32 -0.50 10.50
N THR A 66 -6.17 -0.06 11.02
CA THR A 66 -6.10 0.61 12.34
C THR A 66 -6.89 1.92 12.35
N ASN A 67 -6.82 2.70 11.27
CA ASN A 67 -7.51 3.98 11.15
C ASN A 67 -8.94 3.83 10.61
N PHE A 68 -9.19 2.78 9.82
CA PHE A 68 -10.45 2.49 9.17
C PHE A 68 -10.82 1.01 9.38
N PRO A 69 -11.41 0.65 10.53
CA PRO A 69 -11.68 -0.75 10.88
C PRO A 69 -12.61 -1.49 9.91
N ALA A 70 -13.44 -0.76 9.16
CA ALA A 70 -14.32 -1.30 8.12
C ALA A 70 -13.64 -1.47 6.75
N ALA A 71 -12.36 -1.08 6.61
CA ALA A 71 -11.62 -1.18 5.36
C ALA A 71 -11.43 -2.64 4.96
N THR A 72 -11.63 -2.94 3.68
CA THR A 72 -11.32 -4.25 3.10
C THR A 72 -10.04 -4.19 2.28
N GLU A 73 -9.48 -5.36 1.97
CA GLU A 73 -8.35 -5.46 1.06
C GLU A 73 -8.70 -4.95 -0.36
N LEU A 74 -9.97 -5.07 -0.76
CA LEU A 74 -10.47 -4.52 -2.01
C LEU A 74 -10.39 -2.99 -2.04
N ASP A 75 -10.67 -2.33 -0.91
CA ASP A 75 -10.58 -0.87 -0.80
C ASP A 75 -9.14 -0.38 -0.97
N LEU A 76 -8.18 -1.11 -0.42
CA LEU A 76 -6.74 -0.86 -0.60
C LEU A 76 -6.31 -1.03 -2.06
N ARG A 77 -6.77 -2.09 -2.74
CA ARG A 77 -6.51 -2.30 -4.18
C ARG A 77 -7.12 -1.20 -5.03
N ASN A 78 -8.31 -0.70 -4.68
CA ASN A 78 -8.97 0.39 -5.40
C ASN A 78 -8.34 1.78 -5.14
N ALA A 79 -7.53 1.91 -4.08
CA ALA A 79 -6.73 3.11 -3.84
C ALA A 79 -5.57 3.28 -4.83
N GLU A 80 -5.23 2.21 -5.56
CA GLU A 80 -4.02 2.07 -6.37
C GLU A 80 -4.14 2.54 -7.83
N MET A 81 -5.30 3.01 -8.31
CA MET A 81 -5.51 3.38 -9.74
C MET A 81 -4.55 4.47 -10.31
N VAL A 82 -3.52 4.91 -9.58
CA VAL A 82 -2.52 5.88 -10.06
C VAL A 82 -1.09 5.32 -10.08
N LEU A 83 -0.82 4.13 -9.54
CA LEU A 83 0.54 3.53 -9.58
C LEU A 83 0.81 2.75 -10.89
N SER A 84 -0.19 2.56 -11.74
CA SER A 84 -0.12 1.86 -13.02
C SER A 84 0.23 2.74 -14.23
N VAL A 85 0.57 4.03 -14.03
CA VAL A 85 0.86 4.98 -15.14
C VAL A 85 2.35 5.01 -15.53
N TYR A 86 3.22 4.20 -14.90
CA TYR A 86 4.63 4.08 -15.30
C TYR A 86 5.13 2.63 -15.30
#